data_AF-A0A2N5K9N1-F1
#
_entry.id   AF-A0A2N5K9N1-F1
#
_cell.length_a   1.000
_cell.length_b   1.000
_cell.length_c   1.000
_cell.angle_alpha   90.00
_cell.angle_beta   90.00
_cell.angle_gamma   90.00
#
_symmetry.space_group_name_H-M   'P 1'
#
loop_
_entity.id
_entity.type
_entity.pdbx_description
1 polymer ?
#
loop_
_entity_poly.entity_id
_entity_poly.type
_entity_poly.pdbx_seq_one_letter_code
_entity_poly.pdbx_strand_id
1 'polypeptide(L)' 'LCRTEGIIPALESAHAVAEAIKLAPTLTADQVILVNLSGRGDKDIFTVADRLGVTI' A
#
# COMPACT_ATOMS: atom_id res chain seq x y z
N LEU A 1 -3.94 -2.83 1.50
CA LEU A 1 -3.14 -4.03 1.19
C LEU A 1 -3.02 -4.97 2.38
N CYS A 2 -2.41 -4.60 3.52
CA CYS A 2 -2.25 -5.54 4.64
C CYS A 2 -3.57 -6.20 5.08
N ARG A 3 -4.64 -5.40 5.25
CA ARG A 3 -5.96 -5.90 5.68
C ARG A 3 -6.77 -6.60 4.60
N THR A 4 -6.62 -6.20 3.34
CA THR A 4 -7.49 -6.66 2.24
C THR A 4 -6.87 -7.82 1.46
N GLU A 5 -5.56 -7.77 1.23
CA GLU A 5 -4.82 -8.72 0.38
C GLU A 5 -3.79 -9.55 1.16
N GLY A 6 -3.55 -9.25 2.45
CA GLY A 6 -2.50 -9.91 3.24
C GLY A 6 -1.06 -9.56 2.81
N ILE A 7 -0.88 -8.53 1.96
CA ILE A 7 0.42 -8.07 1.49
C ILE A 7 0.88 -6.88 2.34
N ILE A 8 2.10 -6.94 2.88
CA ILE A 8 2.75 -5.84 3.60
C ILE A 8 3.68 -5.10 2.62
N PRO A 9 3.24 -4.01 1.97
CA PRO A 9 4.10 -3.26 1.04
C PRO A 9 5.16 -2.45 1.80
N ALA A 10 6.29 -2.20 1.15
CA ALA A 10 7.23 -1.17 1.60
C ALA A 10 6.54 0.21 1.65
N LEU A 11 7.00 1.11 2.53
CA LEU A 11 6.40 2.45 2.64
C LEU A 11 6.46 3.23 1.32
N GLU A 12 7.51 3.06 0.53
CA GLU A 12 7.64 3.66 -0.80
C GLU A 12 6.56 3.13 -1.76
N SER A 13 6.32 1.81 -1.75
CA SER A 13 5.28 1.18 -2.57
C SER A 13 3.87 1.60 -2.14
N ALA A 14 3.66 1.85 -0.83
CA ALA A 14 2.38 2.32 -0.32
C ALA A 14 1.96 3.68 -0.89
N HIS A 15 2.91 4.54 -1.29
CA HIS A 15 2.60 5.81 -1.97
C HIS A 15 1.98 5.59 -3.35
N ALA A 16 2.51 4.64 -4.13
CA ALA A 16 1.95 4.31 -5.45
C ALA A 16 0.53 3.73 -5.33
N VAL A 17 0.30 2.88 -4.32
CA VAL A 17 -1.03 2.33 -4.03
C VAL A 17 -1.99 3.42 -3.58
N ALA A 18 -1.55 4.38 -2.76
CA ALA A 18 -2.37 5.49 -2.32
C ALA A 18 -2.85 6.36 -3.50
N GLU A 19 -1.98 6.59 -4.49
CA GLU A 19 -2.36 7.30 -5.71
C GLU A 19 -3.32 6.47 -6.58
N ALA A 20 -3.06 5.17 -6.74
CA ALA A 20 -3.96 4.28 -7.48
C ALA A 20 -5.39 4.27 -6.89
N ILE A 21 -5.53 4.31 -5.56
CA ILE A 21 -6.85 4.39 -4.89
C ILE A 21 -7.57 5.71 -5.21
N LYS A 22 -6.85 6.82 -5.35
CA LYS A 22 -7.42 8.12 -5.72
C LYS A 22 -7.77 8.21 -7.21
N LEU A 23 -6.95 7.60 -8.06
CA LEU A 23 -7.11 7.61 -9.50
C LEU A 23 -8.21 6.66 -9.98
N ALA A 24 -8.34 5.47 -9.37
CA ALA A 24 -9.27 4.44 -9.84
C ALA A 24 -10.73 4.91 -10.03
N PRO A 25 -11.32 5.75 -9.15
CA PRO A 25 -12.69 6.26 -9.32
C PRO A 25 -12.88 7.19 -10.53
N THR A 26 -11.80 7.74 -11.11
CA THR A 26 -11.88 8.63 -12.28
C THR A 26 -11.76 7.88 -13.61
N LEU A 27 -11.49 6.57 -13.57
CA LEU A 27 -11.32 5.73 -14.76
C LEU A 27 -12.60 4.94 -15.04
N THR A 28 -12.75 4.49 -16.28
CA THR A 28 -13.80 3.54 -16.64
C THR A 28 -13.43 2.12 -16.17
N ALA A 29 -14.43 1.27 -15.96
CA ALA A 29 -14.24 -0.05 -15.36
C ALA A 29 -13.41 -1.02 -16.24
N ASP A 30 -13.25 -0.73 -17.53
CA ASP A 30 -12.45 -1.49 -18.50
C ASP A 30 -10.96 -1.08 -18.51
N GLN A 31 -10.60 0.02 -17.85
CA GLN A 31 -9.20 0.43 -17.74
C GLN A 31 -8.47 -0.32 -16.64
N VAL A 32 -7.23 -0.71 -16.90
CA VAL A 32 -6.37 -1.46 -15.97
C VAL A 32 -5.28 -0.56 -15.41
N ILE A 33 -5.12 -0.54 -14.08
CA ILE A 33 -4.01 0.12 -13.39
C ILE A 33 -2.97 -0.93 -12.99
N LEU A 34 -1.73 -0.78 -13.45
CA LEU A 34 -0.60 -1.58 -12.99
C LEU A 34 0.20 -0.79 -11.94
N VAL A 35 0.26 -1.31 -10.72
CA VAL A 35 1.04 -0.72 -9.63
C VAL A 35 2.26 -1.60 -9.34
N ASN A 36 3.44 -1.01 -9.39
CA ASN A 36 4.67 -1.72 -9.00
C ASN A 36 4.82 -1.73 -7.48
N LEU A 37 4.88 -2.91 -6.88
CA LEU A 37 5.28 -3.11 -5.49
C LEU A 37 6.78 -3.39 -5.44
N SER A 38 7.58 -2.32 -5.33
CA SER A 38 9.05 -2.37 -5.40
C SER A 38 9.68 -3.17 -4.26
N GLY A 39 8.98 -3.36 -3.14
CA GLY A 39 9.51 -4.07 -1.99
C GLY A 39 8.46 -4.44 -0.95
N ARG A 40 8.90 -5.22 0.04
CA ARG A 40 8.14 -5.66 1.21
C ARG A 40 8.36 -4.74 2.40
N GLY A 41 7.35 -4.60 3.26
CA GLY A 41 7.36 -3.66 4.38
C GLY A 41 7.92 -4.20 5.71
N ASP A 42 8.55 -5.37 5.72
CA ASP A 42 9.13 -5.97 6.93
C ASP A 42 10.08 -5.02 7.66
N LYS A 43 10.89 -4.26 6.91
CA LYS A 43 11.82 -3.26 7.46
C LYS A 43 11.11 -2.10 8.15
N ASP A 44 9.89 -1.77 7.71
CA ASP A 44 9.16 -0.58 8.14
C ASP A 44 8.13 -0.89 9.23
N ILE A 45 7.95 -2.16 9.57
CA ILE A 45 6.88 -2.61 10.46
C ILE A 45 6.93 -1.95 11.83
N PHE A 46 8.13 -1.82 12.43
CA PHE A 46 8.30 -1.17 13.74
C PHE A 46 8.03 0.33 13.71
N THR A 47 8.46 1.01 12.64
CA THR A 47 8.21 2.45 12.45
C THR A 47 6.71 2.71 12.32
N VAL A 48 6.00 1.87 11.55
CA VAL A 48 4.55 1.98 11.37
C VAL A 48 3.81 1.62 12.65
N ALA A 49 4.25 0.58 13.36
CA ALA A 49 3.71 0.15 14.65
C ALA A 49 3.70 1.29 15.67
N ASP A 50 4.87 1.89 15.89
CA ASP A 50 5.07 3.01 16.80
C ASP A 50 4.16 4.19 16.41
N ARG A 51 4.14 4.55 15.13
CA ARG A 51 3.30 5.63 14.62
C ARG A 51 1.81 5.37 14.78
N LEU A 52 1.37 4.11 14.72
CA LEU A 52 -0.02 3.71 14.88
C LEU A 52 -0.39 3.40 16.34
N GLY A 53 0.57 3.43 17.27
CA GLY A 53 0.36 3.04 18.67
C GLY A 53 0.04 1.55 18.82
N VAL A 54 0.53 0.72 17.91
CA VAL A 54 0.31 -0.74 17.92
C VAL A 54 1.56 -1.42 18.46
N THR A 55 1.39 -2.30 19.44
CA THR A 55 2.46 -3.18 19.92
C THR A 55 2.55 -4.41 19.02
N ILE A 56 3.76 -4.71 18.54
CA ILE A 56 4.07 -5.88 17.70
C ILE A 56 5.20 -6.67 18.36
#